data_AF-A0A957M9I2-F1
#
_entry.id   AF-A0A957M9I2-F1
#
_cell.length_a   1.000
_cell.length_b   1.000
_cell.length_c   1.000
_cell.angle_alpha   90.00
_cell.angle_beta   90.00
_cell.angle_gamma   90.00
#
_symmetry.space_group_name_H-M   'P 1'
#
loop_
_entity.id
_entity.type
_entity.pdbx_description
1 polymer ?
#
loop_
_entity_poly.entity_id
_entity_poly.type
_entity_poly.pdbx_seq_one_letter_code
_entity_poly.pdbx_strand_id
1 'polypeptide(L)' 'MAQGKPNILVLWGDDIGWWNISYNSRGQMGYRTPNIDR' A
#
# COMPACT_ATOMS: atom_id res chain seq x y z
N MET A 1 16.49 -10.59 -18.07
CA MET A 1 15.58 -10.39 -19.21
C MET A 1 14.19 -10.14 -18.64
N ALA A 2 13.43 -9.15 -19.10
CA ALA A 2 12.05 -9.00 -18.67
C ALA A 2 11.21 -10.14 -19.29
N GLN A 3 10.61 -10.98 -18.45
CA GLN A 3 9.82 -12.15 -18.87
C GLN A 3 8.42 -11.70 -19.37
N GLY A 4 8.12 -11.93 -20.65
CA GLY A 4 6.74 -11.93 -21.18
C GLY A 4 5.95 -10.63 -21.11
N LYS A 5 4.65 -10.70 -21.46
CA LYS A 5 3.71 -9.58 -21.29
C LYS A 5 3.57 -9.23 -19.79
N PRO A 6 3.57 -7.94 -19.41
CA PRO A 6 3.41 -7.53 -18.03
C PRO A 6 2.00 -7.84 -17.53
N ASN A 7 1.90 -8.21 -16.24
CA ASN A 7 0.62 -8.29 -15.54
C ASN A 7 0.34 -6.96 -14.85
N ILE A 8 -0.89 -6.46 -14.96
CA ILE A 8 -1.33 -5.22 -14.32
C ILE A 8 -2.41 -5.58 -13.29
N LEU A 9 -2.18 -5.19 -12.03
CA LEU A 9 -3.14 -5.34 -10.93
C LEU A 9 -3.42 -3.95 -10.34
N VAL A 10 -4.70 -3.59 -10.25
CA VAL A 10 -5.16 -2.38 -9.59
C VAL A 10 -5.88 -2.79 -8.31
N LEU A 11 -5.45 -2.24 -7.18
CA LEU A 11 -6.11 -2.33 -5.88
C LEU A 11 -6.51 -0.92 -5.49
N TRP A 12 -7.78 -0.72 -5.11
CA TRP A 12 -8.32 0.58 -4.75
C TRP A 12 -8.98 0.49 -3.37
N GLY A 13 -8.61 1.41 -2.47
CA GLY A 13 -9.23 1.53 -1.15
C GLY A 13 -10.37 2.54 -1.19
N ASP A 14 -11.47 2.23 -0.50
CA ASP A 14 -12.57 3.16 -0.29
C ASP A 14 -12.40 3.90 1.05
N ASP A 15 -12.60 5.21 1.07
CA ASP A 15 -12.44 6.08 2.24
C ASP A 15 -11.09 5.93 3.02
N ILE A 16 -10.02 5.51 2.35
CA ILE A 16 -8.68 5.42 2.95
C ILE A 16 -7.93 6.74 2.74
N GLY A 17 -7.72 7.47 3.82
CA GLY A 17 -6.94 8.70 3.84
C GLY A 17 -5.43 8.46 3.89
N TRP A 18 -4.67 9.49 3.56
CA TRP A 18 -3.20 9.43 3.48
C TRP A 18 -2.55 8.90 4.77
N TRP A 19 -3.02 9.36 5.92
CA TRP A 19 -2.47 9.00 7.24
C TRP A 19 -2.88 7.61 7.73
N ASN A 20 -3.85 6.98 7.09
CA ASN A 20 -4.24 5.62 7.44
C ASN A 20 -3.16 4.60 7.04
N ILE A 21 -2.38 4.85 5.99
CA ILE A 21 -1.26 3.96 5.65
C ILE A 21 -0.10 4.17 6.62
N SER A 22 0.37 3.12 7.31
CA SER A 22 1.39 3.28 8.35
C SER A 22 2.75 3.72 7.80
N TYR A 23 3.04 3.46 6.53
CA TYR A 23 4.16 4.07 5.81
C TYR A 23 4.16 5.60 5.91
N ASN A 24 2.99 6.24 5.73
CA ASN A 24 2.85 7.68 5.74
C ASN A 24 2.84 8.27 7.15
N SER A 25 2.13 7.62 8.09
CA SER A 25 2.02 8.08 9.49
C SER A 25 3.14 7.60 10.40
N ARG A 26 4.07 6.76 9.93
CA ARG A 26 5.11 6.10 10.73
C ARG A 26 4.54 5.36 11.95
N GLY A 27 3.36 4.76 11.78
CA GLY A 27 2.67 3.99 12.82
C GLY A 27 2.00 4.82 13.92
N GLN A 28 1.87 6.14 13.77
CA GLN A 28 1.24 7.02 14.77
C GLN A 28 -0.24 6.71 15.01
N MET A 29 -0.93 6.11 14.03
CA MET A 29 -2.33 5.70 14.15
C MET A 29 -2.54 4.44 15.03
N GLY A 30 -1.46 3.81 15.53
CA GLY A 30 -1.52 2.65 16.42
C GLY A 30 -1.68 1.29 15.72
N TYR A 31 -1.88 1.27 14.40
CA TYR A 31 -1.91 0.07 13.57
C TYR A 31 -0.82 0.07 12.49
N ARG A 32 -0.60 -1.10 11.86
CA ARG A 32 0.39 -1.30 10.80
C ARG A 32 -0.22 -1.91 9.54
N THR A 33 0.29 -1.51 8.39
CA THR A 33 -0.04 -2.00 7.04
C THR A 33 1.18 -2.67 6.40
N PRO A 34 1.67 -3.81 6.95
CA PRO A 34 2.99 -4.36 6.59
C PRO A 34 3.13 -4.77 5.11
N ASN A 35 2.03 -5.10 4.43
CA ASN A 35 2.04 -5.46 3.01
C ASN A 35 2.10 -4.25 2.06
N ILE A 36 1.85 -3.04 2.58
CA ILE A 36 1.89 -1.76 1.86
C ILE A 36 3.17 -0.99 2.20
N ASP A 37 3.68 -1.13 3.44
CA ASP A 37 4.89 -0.44 3.91
C ASP A 37 6.21 -0.90 3.25
N ARG A 38 6.17 -1.93 2.40
CA ARG A 38 7.31 -2.63 1.79
C ARG A 38 7.79 -2.02 0.48
#